data_AF-A0A7C6ST87-F1
#
_entry.id   AF-A0A7C6ST87-F1
#
_cell.length_a   1.000
_cell.length_b   1.000
_cell.length_c   1.000
_cell.angle_alpha   90.00
_cell.angle_beta   90.00
_cell.angle_gamma   90.00
#
_symmetry.space_group_name_H-M   'P 1'
#
loop_
_entity.id
_entity.type
_entity.pdbx_description
1 polymer ?
#
loop_
_entity_poly.entity_id
_entity_poly.type
_entity_poly.pdbx_seq_one_letter_code
_entity_poly.pdbx_strand_id
1 'polypeptide(L)'
;DSIKAGHLARGFRDIGYHWVIESVNNKLVAIPGREEWDTGAHCPGKNEDGIGVCVVGNFEKEVPTQELYQFVADKCKDIMSRHPIKSITGHYDHCPTLCPGKNFNLDRVRQLVYQKPEVKGEENLQGVKVKIGDKEVMGLLINATTYVPIRDYNEAIVETMKSAVDEIVWHGGTKSVEVK
;
A
#
# COMPACT_ATOMS: atom_id res chain seq x y z
N ASP A 1 8.81 1.26 -28.50
CA ASP A 1 8.95 2.03 -29.77
C ASP A 1 7.70 2.12 -30.65
N SER A 2 6.94 1.04 -30.85
CA SER A 2 5.75 1.04 -31.74
C SER A 2 4.67 2.06 -31.33
N ILE A 3 4.41 2.24 -30.03
CA ILE A 3 3.42 3.19 -29.53
C ILE A 3 3.82 4.64 -29.86
N LYS A 4 5.10 5.00 -29.69
CA LYS A 4 5.62 6.32 -30.03
C LYS A 4 5.48 6.56 -31.54
N ALA A 5 5.93 5.62 -32.36
CA ALA A 5 5.81 5.72 -33.82
C ALA A 5 4.35 5.92 -34.27
N GLY A 6 3.40 5.19 -33.67
CA GLY A 6 1.97 5.35 -33.95
C GLY A 6 1.41 6.73 -33.57
N HIS A 7 1.88 7.33 -32.47
CA HIS A 7 1.49 8.70 -32.10
C HIS A 7 2.11 9.75 -33.04
N LEU A 8 3.39 9.59 -33.41
CA LEU A 8 4.05 10.49 -34.37
C LEU A 8 3.34 10.48 -35.74
N ALA A 9 2.95 9.30 -36.23
CA ALA A 9 2.20 9.16 -37.48
C ALA A 9 0.83 9.86 -37.45
N ARG A 10 0.25 10.06 -36.26
CA ARG A 10 -1.01 10.79 -36.04
C ARG A 10 -0.79 12.30 -35.85
N GLY A 11 0.44 12.79 -35.97
CA GLY A 11 0.78 14.21 -35.84
C GLY A 11 1.02 14.68 -34.41
N PHE A 12 1.10 13.78 -33.43
CA PHE A 12 1.50 14.16 -32.07
C PHE A 12 3.01 14.37 -31.98
N ARG A 13 3.46 15.28 -31.10
CA ARG A 13 4.90 15.58 -30.92
C ARG A 13 5.73 14.42 -30.35
N ASP A 14 5.09 13.53 -29.60
CA ASP A 14 5.70 12.35 -28.97
C ASP A 14 4.60 11.34 -28.56
N ILE A 15 4.98 10.21 -27.99
CA ILE A 15 4.11 9.25 -27.31
C ILE A 15 3.10 9.97 -26.41
N GLY A 16 1.82 9.59 -26.47
CA GLY A 16 0.77 10.32 -25.76
C GLY A 16 0.70 10.06 -24.26
N TYR A 17 1.35 9.00 -23.76
CA TYR A 17 1.26 8.55 -22.36
C TYR A 17 2.51 8.95 -21.56
N HIS A 18 2.35 9.11 -20.25
CA HIS A 18 3.48 9.35 -19.32
C HIS A 18 4.15 8.04 -18.91
N TRP A 19 3.36 6.97 -18.80
CA TRP A 19 3.87 5.64 -18.48
C TRP A 19 3.26 4.59 -19.41
N VAL A 20 4.07 3.61 -19.78
CA VAL A 20 3.64 2.41 -20.49
C VAL A 20 4.00 1.20 -19.63
N ILE A 21 3.02 0.41 -19.25
CA ILE A 21 3.19 -0.86 -18.55
C ILE A 21 3.08 -1.97 -19.57
N GLU A 22 4.14 -2.77 -19.72
CA GLU A 22 4.14 -3.91 -20.63
C GLU A 22 4.88 -5.10 -20.02
N SER A 23 4.73 -6.28 -20.63
CA SER A 23 5.49 -7.48 -20.25
C SER A 23 6.68 -7.64 -21.20
N VAL A 24 7.90 -7.49 -20.67
CA VAL A 24 9.15 -7.72 -21.39
C VAL A 24 9.81 -8.98 -20.81
N ASN A 25 10.02 -10.00 -21.64
CA ASN A 25 10.59 -11.29 -21.22
C ASN A 25 9.83 -11.92 -20.03
N ASN A 26 8.50 -11.90 -20.09
CA ASN A 26 7.59 -12.37 -19.02
C ASN A 26 7.70 -11.61 -17.69
N LYS A 27 8.25 -10.39 -17.70
CA LYS A 27 8.32 -9.53 -16.53
C LYS A 27 7.60 -8.22 -16.81
N LEU A 28 6.73 -7.82 -15.90
CA LEU A 28 6.09 -6.51 -15.96
C LEU A 28 7.11 -5.40 -15.71
N VAL A 29 7.10 -4.40 -16.60
CA VAL A 29 7.93 -3.21 -16.51
C VAL A 29 7.08 -1.97 -16.76
N ALA A 30 7.39 -0.88 -16.06
CA ALA A 30 6.86 0.45 -16.33
C ALA A 30 7.93 1.26 -17.06
N ILE A 31 7.67 1.60 -18.32
CA ILE A 31 8.56 2.36 -19.18
C ILE A 31 8.08 3.81 -19.21
N PRO A 32 8.97 4.79 -18.96
CA PRO A 32 8.61 6.20 -19.05
C PRO A 32 8.31 6.59 -20.50
N GLY A 33 7.25 7.38 -20.68
CA GLY A 33 6.90 8.06 -21.92
C GLY A 33 7.21 9.54 -21.80
N ARG A 34 6.18 10.39 -21.84
CA ARG A 34 6.33 11.82 -21.50
C ARG A 34 6.62 11.99 -20.01
N GLU A 35 7.34 13.07 -19.71
CA GLU A 35 7.50 13.53 -18.33
C GLU A 35 6.15 13.85 -17.70
N GLU A 36 5.94 13.52 -16.43
CA GLU A 36 4.65 13.69 -15.74
C GLU A 36 4.21 15.15 -15.58
N TRP A 37 5.13 16.12 -15.72
CA TRP A 37 4.81 17.55 -15.72
C TRP A 37 4.44 18.09 -17.11
N ASP A 38 4.66 17.30 -18.16
CA ASP A 38 4.40 17.70 -19.54
C ASP A 38 2.98 17.30 -19.96
N THR A 39 2.35 18.10 -20.83
CA THR A 39 0.99 17.80 -21.31
C THR A 39 0.97 16.51 -22.14
N GLY A 40 0.04 15.61 -21.80
CA GLY A 40 -0.17 14.34 -22.49
C GLY A 40 -0.83 14.46 -23.87
N ALA A 41 -1.02 13.31 -24.53
CA ALA A 41 -1.87 13.18 -25.72
C ALA A 41 -2.67 11.85 -25.67
N HIS A 42 -3.11 11.48 -24.47
CA HIS A 42 -3.73 10.19 -24.17
C HIS A 42 -5.26 10.25 -24.03
N CYS A 43 -5.82 11.38 -23.60
CA CYS A 43 -7.26 11.54 -23.36
C CYS A 43 -7.66 13.02 -23.53
N PRO A 44 -8.36 13.38 -24.62
CA PRO A 44 -8.90 14.73 -24.81
C PRO A 44 -9.69 15.23 -23.59
N GLY A 45 -9.43 16.46 -23.15
CA GLY A 45 -10.05 17.03 -21.93
C GLY A 45 -9.40 16.57 -20.62
N LYS A 46 -8.44 15.64 -20.66
CA LYS A 46 -7.67 15.14 -19.50
C LYS A 46 -6.15 15.10 -19.69
N ASN A 47 -5.65 15.72 -20.75
CA ASN A 47 -4.21 15.74 -21.07
C ASN A 47 -3.40 16.72 -20.20
N GLU A 48 -4.05 17.75 -19.64
CA GLU A 48 -3.39 18.81 -18.85
C GLU A 48 -3.46 18.55 -17.34
N ASP A 49 -4.51 17.86 -16.87
CA ASP A 49 -4.79 17.61 -15.45
C ASP A 49 -4.73 16.11 -15.08
N GLY A 50 -4.22 15.25 -15.96
CA GLY A 50 -4.19 13.80 -15.80
C GLY A 50 -2.87 13.15 -16.19
N ILE A 51 -2.46 12.12 -15.45
CA ILE A 51 -1.31 11.27 -15.80
C ILE A 51 -1.80 10.01 -16.53
N GLY A 52 -1.66 9.98 -17.86
CA GLY A 52 -1.95 8.80 -18.67
C GLY A 52 -0.97 7.64 -18.46
N VAL A 53 -1.49 6.50 -17.99
CA VAL A 53 -0.81 5.21 -17.90
C VAL A 53 -1.41 4.26 -18.93
N CYS A 54 -0.62 3.85 -19.92
CA CYS A 54 -1.02 2.84 -20.89
C CYS A 54 -0.64 1.46 -20.38
N VAL A 55 -1.57 0.51 -20.35
CA VAL A 55 -1.29 -0.90 -20.07
C VAL A 55 -1.37 -1.65 -21.40
N VAL A 56 -0.26 -2.22 -21.84
CA VAL A 56 -0.16 -2.92 -23.13
C VAL A 56 -0.92 -4.24 -23.06
N GLY A 57 -1.88 -4.39 -23.97
CA GLY A 57 -2.73 -5.57 -24.09
C GLY A 57 -4.05 -5.22 -24.77
N ASN A 58 -4.81 -6.24 -25.19
CA ASN A 58 -6.17 -6.05 -25.67
C ASN A 58 -7.18 -6.66 -24.68
N PHE A 59 -7.57 -5.88 -23.68
CA PHE A 59 -8.49 -6.35 -22.64
C PHE A 59 -9.97 -6.37 -23.05
N GLU A 60 -10.28 -6.20 -24.34
CA GLU A 60 -11.55 -6.69 -24.89
C GLU A 60 -11.56 -8.21 -25.08
N LYS A 61 -10.37 -8.82 -25.20
CA LYS A 61 -10.18 -10.24 -25.46
C LYS A 61 -9.46 -10.94 -24.32
N GLU A 62 -8.42 -10.31 -23.79
CA GLU A 62 -7.55 -10.84 -22.74
C GLU A 62 -8.11 -10.49 -21.36
N VAL A 63 -7.87 -11.35 -20.38
CA VAL A 63 -8.20 -11.10 -18.98
C VAL A 63 -6.90 -10.75 -18.24
N PRO A 64 -6.78 -9.56 -17.62
CA PRO A 64 -5.58 -9.20 -16.86
C PRO A 64 -5.30 -10.15 -15.71
N THR A 65 -4.03 -10.46 -15.48
CA THR A 65 -3.59 -11.26 -14.31
C THR A 65 -3.67 -10.45 -13.02
N GLN A 66 -3.72 -11.14 -11.87
CA GLN A 66 -3.64 -10.46 -10.58
C GLN A 66 -2.33 -9.69 -10.41
N GLU A 67 -1.23 -10.24 -10.92
CA GLU A 67 0.08 -9.59 -10.91
C GLU A 67 0.05 -8.25 -11.66
N LEU A 68 -0.62 -8.20 -12.82
CA LEU A 68 -0.79 -6.98 -13.59
C LEU A 68 -1.59 -5.92 -12.82
N TYR A 69 -2.69 -6.31 -12.17
CA TYR A 69 -3.46 -5.38 -11.33
C TYR A 69 -2.62 -4.81 -10.18
N GLN A 70 -1.83 -5.64 -9.50
CA GLN A 70 -0.97 -5.19 -8.41
C GLN A 70 0.09 -4.21 -8.92
N PHE A 71 0.73 -4.53 -10.05
CA PHE A 71 1.76 -3.70 -10.65
C PHE A 71 1.21 -2.32 -11.07
N VAL A 72 0.02 -2.29 -11.70
CA VAL A 72 -0.66 -1.05 -12.06
C VAL A 72 -1.01 -0.24 -10.81
N ALA A 73 -1.55 -0.88 -9.77
CA ALA A 73 -1.91 -0.21 -8.52
C ALA A 73 -0.69 0.39 -7.81
N ASP A 74 0.42 -0.34 -7.75
CA ASP A 74 1.66 0.15 -7.14
C ASP A 74 2.24 1.33 -7.94
N LYS A 75 2.15 1.28 -9.28
CA LYS A 75 2.53 2.42 -10.11
C LYS A 75 1.63 3.63 -9.89
N CYS A 76 0.32 3.43 -9.74
CA CYS A 76 -0.59 4.51 -9.35
C CYS A 76 -0.21 5.10 -7.99
N LYS A 77 0.07 4.28 -6.96
CA LYS A 77 0.51 4.76 -5.64
C LYS A 77 1.81 5.58 -5.71
N ASP A 78 2.79 5.13 -6.48
CA ASP A 78 4.04 5.87 -6.72
C ASP A 78 3.74 7.28 -7.29
N ILE A 79 2.94 7.35 -8.35
CA ILE A 79 2.55 8.63 -8.97
C ILE A 79 1.79 9.51 -7.97
N MET A 80 0.82 8.93 -7.25
CA MET A 80 0.02 9.63 -6.24
C MET A 80 0.85 10.13 -5.04
N SER A 81 2.00 9.52 -4.76
CA SER A 81 2.91 10.02 -3.72
C SER A 81 3.63 11.31 -4.12
N ARG A 82 3.72 11.59 -5.43
CA ARG A 82 4.43 12.74 -6.02
C ARG A 82 3.48 13.81 -6.59
N HIS A 83 2.20 13.48 -6.75
CA HIS A 83 1.18 14.35 -7.36
C HIS A 83 -0.16 14.31 -6.59
N PRO A 84 -0.90 15.43 -6.50
CA PRO A 84 -2.18 15.51 -5.79
C PRO A 84 -3.35 14.91 -6.58
N ILE A 85 -3.21 13.67 -7.06
CA ILE A 85 -4.20 12.97 -7.88
C ILE A 85 -5.39 12.55 -7.00
N LYS A 86 -6.59 12.96 -7.42
CA LYS A 86 -7.83 12.74 -6.65
C LYS A 86 -8.59 11.47 -7.03
N SER A 87 -8.38 10.97 -8.26
CA SER A 87 -9.19 9.87 -8.80
C SER A 87 -8.44 9.09 -9.87
N ILE A 88 -8.74 7.80 -9.96
CA ILE A 88 -8.31 6.92 -11.05
C ILE A 88 -9.53 6.65 -11.94
N THR A 89 -9.44 6.98 -13.23
CA THR A 89 -10.53 6.85 -14.22
C THR A 89 -10.06 6.15 -15.48
N GLY A 90 -10.98 5.47 -16.18
CA GLY A 90 -10.72 4.83 -17.46
C GLY A 90 -10.82 5.83 -18.60
N HIS A 91 -10.32 5.48 -19.78
CA HIS A 91 -10.46 6.35 -20.95
C HIS A 91 -11.93 6.47 -21.39
N TYR A 92 -12.70 5.39 -21.24
CA TYR A 92 -14.16 5.38 -21.49
C TYR A 92 -14.94 6.38 -20.61
N ASP A 93 -14.41 6.78 -19.44
CA ASP A 93 -15.07 7.75 -18.55
C ASP A 93 -15.10 9.17 -19.17
N HIS A 94 -14.23 9.44 -20.14
CA HIS A 94 -14.04 10.78 -20.72
C HIS A 94 -14.25 10.84 -22.23
N CYS A 95 -14.20 9.69 -22.92
CA CYS A 95 -14.29 9.60 -24.37
C CYS A 95 -15.11 8.36 -24.80
N PRO A 96 -15.80 8.40 -25.94
CA PRO A 96 -16.52 7.23 -26.47
C PRO A 96 -15.51 6.21 -27.03
N THR A 97 -14.96 5.38 -26.16
CA THR A 97 -13.95 4.37 -26.47
C THR A 97 -14.17 3.10 -25.66
N LEU A 98 -13.69 1.97 -26.18
CA LEU A 98 -13.67 0.70 -25.44
C LEU A 98 -12.52 0.64 -24.44
N CYS A 99 -11.52 1.51 -24.54
CA CYS A 99 -10.35 1.53 -23.67
C CYS A 99 -10.73 1.83 -22.21
N PRO A 100 -10.23 1.07 -21.20
CA PRO A 100 -9.12 0.10 -21.26
C PRO A 100 -9.51 -1.32 -21.63
N GLY A 101 -10.77 -1.59 -21.94
CA GLY A 101 -11.28 -2.91 -22.32
C GLY A 101 -12.18 -3.49 -21.23
N LYS A 102 -13.25 -4.19 -21.62
CA LYS A 102 -14.29 -4.72 -20.73
C LYS A 102 -13.79 -5.71 -19.67
N ASN A 103 -12.66 -6.38 -19.92
CA ASN A 103 -12.07 -7.30 -18.95
C ASN A 103 -11.09 -6.61 -17.99
N PHE A 104 -10.74 -5.34 -18.23
CA PHE A 104 -9.90 -4.56 -17.34
C PHE A 104 -10.76 -3.86 -16.29
N ASN A 105 -10.93 -4.53 -15.14
CA ASN A 105 -11.72 -4.04 -14.02
C ASN A 105 -10.97 -2.94 -13.28
N LEU A 106 -11.32 -1.68 -13.57
CA LEU A 106 -10.69 -0.52 -12.95
C LEU A 106 -11.01 -0.39 -11.45
N ASP A 107 -12.15 -0.90 -10.99
CA ASP A 107 -12.49 -0.92 -9.57
C ASP A 107 -11.52 -1.79 -8.78
N ARG A 108 -11.01 -2.86 -9.38
CA ARG A 108 -9.95 -3.68 -8.76
C ARG A 108 -8.67 -2.87 -8.54
N VAL A 109 -8.28 -2.02 -9.49
CA VAL A 109 -7.14 -1.10 -9.30
C VAL A 109 -7.45 -0.11 -8.18
N ARG A 110 -8.63 0.50 -8.18
CA ARG A 110 -9.07 1.45 -7.14
C ARG A 110 -9.05 0.80 -5.75
N GLN A 111 -9.51 -0.45 -5.63
CA GLN A 111 -9.44 -1.23 -4.40
C GLN A 111 -7.99 -1.40 -3.95
N LEU A 112 -7.11 -1.89 -4.82
CA LEU A 112 -5.70 -2.09 -4.49
C LEU A 112 -4.96 -0.78 -4.16
N VAL A 113 -5.41 0.36 -4.69
CA VAL A 113 -4.85 1.69 -4.42
C VAL A 113 -5.37 2.28 -3.11
N TYR A 114 -6.68 2.35 -2.93
CA TYR A 114 -7.34 3.10 -1.85
C TYR A 114 -7.69 2.26 -0.63
N GLN A 115 -7.90 0.96 -0.81
CA GLN A 115 -8.16 0.06 0.31
C GLN A 115 -6.81 -0.41 0.85
N LYS A 116 -6.66 -0.35 2.18
CA LYS A 116 -5.56 -1.04 2.86
C LYS A 116 -5.61 -2.51 2.41
N PRO A 117 -4.45 -3.15 2.13
CA PRO A 117 -4.46 -4.54 1.71
C PRO A 117 -5.35 -5.35 2.65
N GLU A 118 -6.31 -6.08 2.10
CA GLU A 118 -6.89 -7.20 2.83
C GLU A 118 -5.70 -8.08 3.23
N VAL A 119 -5.40 -8.11 4.51
CA VAL A 119 -4.41 -9.02 5.05
C VAL A 119 -4.96 -10.41 4.74
N LYS A 120 -4.34 -11.11 3.79
CA LYS A 120 -4.63 -12.53 3.56
C LYS A 120 -4.15 -13.28 4.78
N GLY A 121 -5.11 -13.58 5.64
CA GLY A 121 -4.91 -13.92 7.04
C GLY A 121 -5.49 -12.78 7.85
N GLU A 122 -6.75 -12.91 8.29
CA GLU A 122 -7.19 -12.12 9.43
C GLU A 122 -6.12 -12.32 10.52
N GLU A 123 -5.29 -11.31 10.76
CA GLU A 123 -4.70 -11.15 12.07
C GLU A 123 -5.92 -11.04 12.98
N ASN A 124 -6.28 -12.16 13.60
CA ASN A 124 -7.35 -12.27 14.58
C ASN A 124 -6.92 -11.42 15.79
N LEU A 125 -7.00 -10.09 15.64
CA LEU A 125 -6.69 -9.09 16.64
C LEU A 125 -7.77 -9.20 17.70
N GLN A 126 -7.54 -10.08 18.65
CA GLN A 126 -8.43 -10.30 19.77
C GLN A 126 -7.84 -9.59 20.98
N GLY A 127 -8.59 -8.64 21.54
CA GLY A 127 -8.28 -8.10 22.85
C GLY A 127 -8.41 -9.21 23.88
N VAL A 128 -7.31 -9.52 24.57
CA VAL A 128 -7.27 -10.58 25.59
C VAL A 128 -6.89 -9.98 26.93
N LYS A 129 -7.46 -10.55 27.99
CA LYS A 129 -7.11 -10.24 29.37
C LYS A 129 -5.94 -11.14 29.77
N VAL A 130 -4.80 -10.54 30.10
CA VAL A 130 -3.59 -11.25 30.53
C VAL A 130 -3.41 -11.06 32.02
N LYS A 131 -3.35 -12.16 32.77
CA LYS A 131 -3.08 -12.12 34.21
C LYS A 131 -1.56 -12.15 34.47
N ILE A 132 -1.05 -11.12 35.13
CA ILE A 132 0.36 -10.97 35.55
C ILE A 132 0.35 -10.78 37.06
N GLY A 133 0.81 -11.78 37.81
CA GLY A 133 0.64 -11.81 39.27
C GLY A 133 -0.85 -11.75 39.64
N ASP A 134 -1.23 -10.79 40.47
CA ASP A 134 -2.62 -10.54 40.85
C ASP A 134 -3.34 -9.50 39.97
N LYS A 135 -2.66 -8.96 38.96
CA LYS A 135 -3.21 -7.95 38.05
C LYS A 135 -3.64 -8.51 36.73
N GLU A 136 -4.67 -7.90 36.16
CA GLU A 136 -5.15 -8.17 34.81
C GLU A 136 -4.82 -6.96 33.92
N VAL A 137 -4.14 -7.20 32.81
CA VAL A 137 -3.78 -6.18 31.81
C VAL A 137 -4.36 -6.55 30.46
N MET A 138 -4.66 -5.54 29.64
CA MET A 138 -5.14 -5.76 28.27
C MET A 138 -3.97 -6.05 27.33
N GLY A 139 -4.05 -7.16 26.61
CA GLY A 139 -3.12 -7.55 25.56
C GLY A 139 -3.82 -7.76 24.22
N LEU A 140 -3.01 -7.97 23.19
CA LEU A 140 -3.45 -8.35 21.85
C LEU A 140 -2.98 -9.77 21.57
N LEU A 141 -3.90 -10.66 21.23
CA LEU A 141 -3.58 -11.95 20.65
C LEU A 141 -3.44 -11.76 19.13
N ILE A 142 -2.30 -12.14 18.58
CA ILE A 142 -2.00 -12.11 17.15
C ILE A 142 -1.33 -13.44 16.80
N ASN A 143 -1.98 -14.26 15.98
CA ASN A 143 -1.43 -15.53 15.49
C ASN A 143 -0.82 -16.41 16.61
N ALA A 144 -1.61 -16.67 17.66
CA ALA A 144 -1.23 -17.42 18.87
C ALA A 144 -0.12 -16.81 19.74
N THR A 145 0.35 -15.60 19.41
CA THR A 145 1.28 -14.83 20.25
C THR A 145 0.53 -13.73 20.96
N THR A 146 0.69 -13.63 22.28
CA THR A 146 0.08 -12.55 23.07
C THR A 146 1.09 -11.43 23.28
N TYR A 147 0.69 -10.21 22.91
CA TYR A 147 1.46 -8.99 23.08
C TYR A 147 0.83 -8.15 24.19
N VAL A 148 1.65 -7.73 25.14
CA VAL A 148 1.24 -6.81 26.21
C VAL A 148 2.09 -5.55 26.08
N PRO A 149 1.52 -4.34 26.21
CA PRO A 149 2.32 -3.13 26.29
C PRO A 149 3.37 -3.26 27.40
N ILE A 150 4.65 -3.07 27.04
CA ILE A 150 5.78 -3.30 27.97
C ILE A 150 5.65 -2.49 29.26
N ARG A 151 5.01 -1.32 29.20
CA ARG A 151 4.73 -0.48 30.36
C ARG A 151 3.75 -1.17 31.33
N ASP A 152 2.61 -1.63 30.84
CA ASP A 152 1.58 -2.28 31.66
C ASP A 152 2.12 -3.60 32.26
N TYR A 153 2.91 -4.34 31.46
CA TYR A 153 3.64 -5.51 31.93
C TYR A 153 4.59 -5.15 33.09
N ASN A 154 5.44 -4.14 32.90
CA ASN A 154 6.40 -3.72 33.91
C ASN A 154 5.72 -3.20 35.18
N GLU A 155 4.66 -2.40 35.05
CA GLU A 155 3.88 -1.90 36.19
C GLU A 155 3.24 -3.06 36.97
N ALA A 156 2.67 -4.05 36.27
CA ALA A 156 2.08 -5.23 36.91
C ALA A 156 3.11 -6.11 37.63
N ILE A 157 4.29 -6.33 37.02
CA ILE A 157 5.39 -7.07 37.64
C ILE A 157 5.93 -6.32 38.86
N VAL A 158 6.21 -5.01 38.74
CA VAL A 158 6.74 -4.20 39.83
C VAL A 158 5.79 -4.21 41.02
N GLU A 159 4.48 -4.12 40.80
CA GLU A 159 3.50 -4.16 41.89
C GLU A 159 3.39 -5.54 42.53
N THR A 160 3.39 -6.60 41.72
CA THR A 160 3.41 -7.99 42.21
C THR A 160 4.68 -8.26 43.03
N MET A 161 5.82 -7.73 42.59
CA MET A 161 7.06 -7.81 43.34
C MET A 161 6.98 -6.99 44.63
N LYS A 162 6.44 -5.76 44.62
CA LYS A 162 6.25 -4.97 45.84
C LYS A 162 5.42 -5.69 46.91
N SER A 163 4.42 -6.48 46.52
CA SER A 163 3.66 -7.31 47.47
C SER A 163 4.43 -8.51 48.02
N ALA A 164 5.54 -8.89 47.38
CA ALA A 164 6.41 -10.00 47.77
C ALA A 164 7.76 -9.53 48.36
N VAL A 165 8.00 -8.22 48.45
CA VAL A 165 9.19 -7.64 49.09
C VAL A 165 8.86 -7.42 50.55
N ASP A 166 9.58 -8.12 51.42
CA ASP A 166 9.41 -8.02 52.87
C ASP A 166 10.18 -6.81 53.42
N GLU A 167 11.35 -6.49 52.84
CA GLU A 167 12.21 -5.40 53.33
C GLU A 167 13.07 -4.78 52.20
N ILE A 168 13.19 -3.45 52.18
CA ILE A 168 14.15 -2.72 51.33
C ILE A 168 15.22 -2.10 52.24
N VAL A 169 16.46 -2.56 52.10
CA VAL A 169 17.60 -2.11 52.92
C VAL A 169 18.56 -1.25 52.10
N TRP A 170 18.86 -0.05 52.59
CA TRP A 170 19.87 0.83 52.01
C TRP A 170 21.23 0.67 52.70
N HIS A 171 22.27 0.38 51.93
CA HIS A 171 23.65 0.25 52.40
C HIS A 171 24.45 1.51 52.04
N GLY A 172 24.47 2.47 52.96
CA GLY A 172 25.08 3.80 52.72
C GLY A 172 26.58 3.79 52.41
N GLY A 173 27.32 2.78 52.88
CA GLY A 173 28.75 2.64 52.62
C GLY A 173 29.08 2.25 51.18
N THR A 174 28.28 1.35 50.58
CA THR A 174 28.45 0.87 49.20
C THR A 174 27.59 1.61 48.19
N LYS A 175 26.69 2.49 48.66
CA LYS A 175 25.65 3.14 47.86
C LYS A 175 24.80 2.12 47.07
N SER A 176 24.40 1.03 47.73
CA SER A 176 23.59 -0.04 47.13
C SER A 176 22.28 -0.26 47.89
N VAL A 177 21.26 -0.74 47.16
CA VAL A 177 19.97 -1.17 47.72
C VAL A 177 19.88 -2.68 47.64
N GLU A 178 19.46 -3.31 48.72
CA GLU A 178 19.11 -4.73 48.79
C GLU A 178 17.59 -4.85 48.97
N VAL A 179 16.96 -5.72 48.19
CA VAL A 179 15.52 -6.00 48.23
C VAL A 179 15.37 -7.44 48.68
N LYS A 180 14.80 -7.65 49.88
CA LYS A 180 14.57 -8.97 50.48
C LYS A 180 13.14 -9.42 50.30
#